data_AF-A0A4Q8R4B2-F1
#
_entry.id   AF-A0A4Q8R4B2-F1
#
_cell.length_a   1.000
_cell.length_b   1.000
_cell.length_c   1.000
_cell.angle_alpha   90.00
_cell.angle_beta   90.00
_cell.angle_gamma   90.00
#
_symmetry.space_group_name_H-M   'P 1'
#
loop_
_entity.id
_entity.type
_entity.pdbx_description
1 polymer ?
#
loop_
_entity_poly.entity_id
_entity_poly.type
_entity_poly.pdbx_seq_one_letter_code
_entity_poly.pdbx_strand_id
1 'polypeptide(L)'
;MANEQQANKARELNSRELLKCGAHAIGVEAGKDHGKRGWVVVAHVAPEANVTLPLMLTVATEKGDVQVPLVCVKSEPFKPE
;
A
#
# COMPACT_ATOMS: atom_id res chain seq x y z
N MET A 1 12.87 -5.10 5.51
CA MET A 1 11.63 -5.03 4.75
C MET A 1 10.54 -5.73 5.53
N ALA A 2 9.31 -5.24 5.43
CA ALA A 2 8.17 -5.85 6.07
C ALA A 2 7.87 -7.24 5.50
N ASN A 3 7.33 -8.12 6.35
CA ASN A 3 6.78 -9.40 5.92
C ASN A 3 5.33 -9.23 5.42
N GLU A 4 4.76 -10.29 4.87
CA GLU A 4 3.40 -10.28 4.31
C GLU A 4 2.33 -9.90 5.34
N GLN A 5 2.43 -10.42 6.56
CA GLN A 5 1.49 -10.12 7.64
C GLN A 5 1.54 -8.63 8.03
N GLN A 6 2.73 -8.05 8.12
CA GLN A 6 2.92 -6.63 8.39
C GLN A 6 2.38 -5.75 7.27
N ALA A 7 2.59 -6.14 6.01
CA ALA A 7 2.04 -5.42 4.86
C ALA A 7 0.51 -5.52 4.80
N ASN A 8 -0.07 -6.69 5.08
CA ASN A 8 -1.52 -6.87 5.18
C ASN A 8 -2.12 -6.05 6.33
N LYS A 9 -1.46 -6.04 7.49
CA LYS A 9 -1.87 -5.18 8.61
C LYS A 9 -1.80 -3.70 8.23
N ALA A 10 -0.76 -3.27 7.50
CA ALA A 10 -0.65 -1.90 7.00
C ALA A 10 -1.80 -1.56 6.05
N ARG A 11 -2.08 -2.45 5.09
CA ARG A 11 -3.19 -2.33 4.15
C ARG A 11 -4.52 -2.16 4.87
N GLU A 12 -4.81 -3.01 5.86
CA GLU A 12 -6.08 -2.97 6.60
C GLU A 12 -6.26 -1.68 7.40
N LEU A 13 -5.23 -1.32 8.19
CA LEU A 13 -5.27 -0.12 9.04
C LEU A 13 -5.40 1.17 8.23
N ASN A 14 -4.79 1.23 7.04
CA ASN A 14 -4.76 2.43 6.22
C ASN A 14 -5.79 2.40 5.07
N SER A 15 -6.50 1.29 4.86
CA SER A 15 -7.42 1.09 3.73
C SER A 15 -8.39 2.25 3.54
N ARG A 16 -9.08 2.65 4.61
CA ARG A 16 -10.08 3.74 4.58
C ARG A 16 -9.47 5.07 4.18
N GLU A 17 -8.27 5.37 4.66
CA GLU A 17 -7.60 6.63 4.35
C GLU A 17 -7.10 6.64 2.91
N LEU A 18 -6.49 5.54 2.46
CA LEU A 18 -6.04 5.36 1.08
C LEU A 18 -7.21 5.49 0.08
N LEU A 19 -8.38 4.93 0.40
CA LEU A 19 -9.59 5.11 -0.41
C LEU A 19 -10.04 6.57 -0.46
N LYS A 20 -10.03 7.30 0.67
CA LYS A 20 -10.34 8.74 0.69
C LYS A 20 -9.34 9.58 -0.11
N CYS A 21 -8.07 9.17 -0.12
CA CYS A 21 -7.03 9.80 -0.91
C CYS A 21 -7.15 9.49 -2.42
N GLY A 22 -8.11 8.66 -2.84
CA GLY A 22 -8.39 8.39 -4.26
C GLY A 22 -7.86 7.05 -4.77
N ALA A 23 -7.38 6.16 -3.90
CA ALA A 23 -7.18 4.77 -4.29
C ALA A 23 -8.55 4.10 -4.55
N HIS A 24 -8.66 3.30 -5.60
CA HIS A 24 -9.85 2.51 -5.91
C HIS A 24 -9.66 1.01 -5.61
N ALA A 25 -8.41 0.54 -5.60
CA ALA A 25 -8.06 -0.80 -5.13
C ALA A 25 -6.75 -0.76 -4.34
N ILE A 26 -6.62 -1.65 -3.34
CA ILE A 26 -5.45 -1.69 -2.45
C ILE A 26 -5.07 -3.14 -2.22
N GLY A 27 -3.85 -3.50 -2.61
CA GLY A 27 -3.29 -4.85 -2.53
C GLY A 27 -1.98 -4.91 -1.75
N VAL A 28 -1.44 -6.12 -1.63
CA VAL A 28 -0.13 -6.40 -1.05
C VAL A 28 0.64 -7.28 -2.04
N GLU A 29 1.86 -6.89 -2.36
CA GLU A 29 2.69 -7.59 -3.34
C GLU A 29 4.12 -7.80 -2.84
N ALA A 30 4.79 -8.80 -3.40
CA ALA A 30 6.20 -9.02 -3.16
C ALA A 30 7.02 -7.93 -3.87
N GLY A 31 7.72 -7.12 -3.08
CA GLY A 31 8.57 -6.03 -3.56
C GLY A 31 10.05 -6.28 -3.29
N LYS A 32 10.89 -5.48 -3.93
CA LYS A 32 12.33 -5.41 -3.66
C LYS A 32 12.70 -3.98 -3.32
N ASP A 33 13.27 -3.79 -2.14
CA ASP A 33 13.79 -2.51 -1.70
C ASP A 33 15.28 -2.66 -1.33
N HIS A 34 16.14 -1.87 -1.98
CA HIS A 34 17.60 -1.91 -1.78
C HIS A 34 18.22 -3.33 -1.73
N GLY A 35 17.80 -4.22 -2.64
CA GLY A 35 18.34 -5.59 -2.68
C GLY A 35 17.63 -6.60 -1.76
N LYS A 36 16.81 -6.14 -0.82
CA LYS A 36 16.08 -6.99 0.13
C LYS A 36 14.68 -7.31 -0.41
N ARG A 37 14.35 -8.60 -0.47
CA ARG A 37 12.99 -9.06 -0.77
C ARG A 37 12.09 -8.83 0.43
N GLY A 38 10.83 -8.47 0.19
CA GLY A 38 9.82 -8.30 1.21
C GLY A 38 8.48 -7.95 0.61
N TRP A 39 7.59 -7.35 1.38
CA TRP A 39 6.23 -7.06 0.97
C TRP A 39 5.92 -5.57 1.06
N VAL A 40 5.16 -5.09 0.07
CA VAL A 40 4.76 -3.69 -0.08
C VAL A 40 3.24 -3.61 -0.21
N VAL A 41 2.68 -2.45 0.13
CA VAL A 41 1.27 -2.14 -0.17
C VAL A 41 1.22 -1.46 -1.53
N VAL A 42 0.26 -1.87 -2.37
CA VAL A 42 0.03 -1.28 -3.69
C VAL A 42 -1.33 -0.59 -3.66
N ALA A 43 -1.35 0.72 -3.90
CA ALA A 43 -2.57 1.50 -4.08
C ALA A 43 -2.77 1.80 -5.56
N HIS A 44 -3.89 1.32 -6.10
CA HIS A 44 -4.31 1.58 -7.46
C HIS A 44 -5.16 2.85 -7.50
N VAL A 45 -4.78 3.78 -8.37
CA VAL A 45 -5.42 5.10 -8.50
C VAL A 45 -5.81 5.30 -9.97
N ALA A 46 -6.89 6.03 -10.23
CA ALA A 46 -7.31 6.28 -11.60
C ALA A 46 -6.22 7.09 -12.34
N PRO A 47 -5.98 6.85 -13.65
CA PRO A 47 -4.90 7.51 -14.39
C PRO A 47 -4.93 9.04 -14.33
N GLU A 48 -6.14 9.60 -14.35
CA GLU A 48 -6.47 11.03 -14.30
C GLU A 48 -6.52 11.61 -12.87
N ALA A 49 -6.44 10.76 -11.84
CA ALA A 49 -6.46 11.22 -10.45
C ALA A 49 -5.12 11.84 -10.06
N ASN A 50 -5.17 13.09 -9.59
CA ASN A 50 -4.02 13.76 -8.96
C ASN A 50 -4.10 13.55 -7.45
N VAL A 51 -3.50 12.46 -6.98
CA VAL A 51 -3.53 12.04 -5.57
C VAL A 51 -2.16 12.17 -4.93
N THR A 52 -2.16 12.58 -3.67
CA THR A 52 -0.96 12.60 -2.83
C THR A 52 -1.09 11.46 -1.82
N LEU A 53 -0.32 10.39 -2.04
CA LEU A 53 -0.23 9.25 -1.13
C LEU A 53 1.12 9.27 -0.40
N PRO A 54 1.18 8.78 0.85
CA PRO A 54 2.46 8.63 1.56
C PRO A 54 3.35 7.61 0.84
N LEU A 55 4.67 7.74 0.97
CA LEU A 55 5.62 6.77 0.39
C LEU A 55 5.74 5.49 1.25
N MET A 56 5.40 5.60 2.53
CA MET A 56 5.52 4.51 3.50
C MET A 56 4.36 4.58 4.50
N LEU A 57 3.90 3.40 4.92
CA LEU A 57 2.93 3.21 5.98
C LEU A 57 3.64 2.68 7.23
N THR A 58 3.33 3.25 8.38
CA THR A 58 3.88 2.79 9.66
C THR A 58 2.89 1.83 10.33
N VAL A 59 3.38 0.66 10.74
CA VAL A 59 2.59 -0.32 11.51
C VAL A 59 3.27 -0.59 12.84
N ALA A 60 2.54 -0.35 13.91
CA ALA A 60 2.95 -0.75 15.25
C ALA A 60 2.91 -2.29 15.40
N THR A 61 4.03 -2.85 15.83
CA THR A 61 4.18 -4.26 16.19
C THR A 61 4.70 -4.37 17.63
N GLU A 62 4.60 -5.56 18.23
CA GLU A 62 5.11 -5.79 19.60
C GLU A 62 6.62 -5.55 19.73
N LYS A 63 7.36 -5.61 18.62
CA LYS A 63 8.81 -5.39 18.56
C LYS A 63 9.18 -3.95 18.16
N GLY A 64 8.19 -3.07 18.04
CA GLY A 64 8.34 -1.69 17.58
C GLY A 64 7.67 -1.42 16.24
N ASP A 65 7.81 -0.19 15.77
CA ASP A 65 7.20 0.27 14.53
C ASP A 65 7.95 -0.26 13.30
N VAL A 66 7.19 -0.72 12.31
CA VAL A 66 7.72 -1.20 11.02
C VAL A 66 7.20 -0.30 9.92
N GLN A 67 8.11 0.19 9.08
CA GLN A 67 7.75 0.91 7.85
C GLN A 67 7.53 -0.08 6.71
N VAL A 68 6.40 0.07 6.05
CA VAL A 68 5.94 -0.72 4.90
C VAL A 68 5.87 0.22 3.69
N PRO A 69 6.60 -0.04 2.60
CA PRO A 69 6.52 0.80 1.42
C PRO A 69 5.10 0.82 0.83
N LEU A 70 4.65 1.99 0.40
CA LEU A 70 3.42 2.18 -0.36
C LEU A 70 3.77 2.56 -1.80
N VAL A 71 3.36 1.73 -2.75
CA VAL A 71 3.55 1.96 -4.18
C VAL A 71 2.22 2.43 -4.76
N CYS A 72 2.25 3.56 -5.45
CA CYS A 72 1.10 4.06 -6.20
C CYS A 72 1.19 3.58 -7.64
N VAL A 73 0.14 2.90 -8.11
CA VAL A 73 0.03 2.41 -9.48
C VAL A 73 -1.18 3.05 -10.13
N LYS A 74 -0.97 3.68 -11.30
CA LYS A 74 -2.08 4.17 -12.11
C LYS A 74 -2.71 2.99 -12.85
N SER A 75 -3.98 2.72 -12.61
CA SER A 75 -4.74 1.69 -13.32
C SER A 75 -6.21 2.07 -13.41
N GLU A 76 -6.91 1.55 -14.40
CA GLU A 76 -8.34 1.78 -14.53
C GLU A 76 -9.10 1.23 -13.30
N PRO A 77 -10.13 1.95 -12.80
CA PRO A 77 -11.01 1.42 -11.77
C PRO A 77 -11.69 0.15 -12.26
N PHE A 78 -11.67 -0.89 -11.42
CA PHE A 78 -12.41 -2.11 -11.72
C PHE A 78 -13.92 -1.81 -11.77
N LYS A 79 -14.54 -2.02 -12.93
CA LYS A 79 -16.01 -2.01 -13.09
C LYS A 79 -16.49 -3.46 -13.15
N PRO A 80 -17.15 -3.99 -12.12
CA PRO A 80 -17.86 -5.26 -12.26
C PRO A 80 -19.02 -5.07 -13.24
N GLU A 81 -19.11 -5.93 -14.25
CA GLU A 81 -20.29 -6.07 -15.12
C GLU A 81 -21.45 -6.76 -14.39
#